data_AF-A0A661BLZ9-F1
#
_entry.id   AF-A0A661BLZ9-F1
#
_cell.length_a   1.000
_cell.length_b   1.000
_cell.length_c   1.000
_cell.angle_alpha   90.00
_cell.angle_beta   90.00
_cell.angle_gamma   90.00
#
_symmetry.space_group_name_H-M   'P 1'
#
loop_
_entity.id
_entity.type
_entity.pdbx_description
1 polymer ?
#
loop_
_entity_poly.entity_id
_entity_poly.type
_entity_poly.pdbx_seq_one_letter_code
_entity_poly.pdbx_strand_id
1 'polypeptide(L)' 'MTDESTYKGWSNCSECGYEDIFVFSLVDGEDYTEEGYLGFMFDATCPACEDCESVLVLSEQFDEMKRLAEMAKR' A
#
# COMPACT_ATOMS: atom_id res chain seq x y z
N MET A 1 7.54 -2.41 15.74
CA MET A 1 6.13 -2.78 15.58
C MET A 1 5.72 -2.22 14.24
N THR A 2 5.73 -3.05 13.19
CA THR A 2 5.04 -2.71 11.96
C THR A 2 3.56 -2.80 12.30
N ASP A 3 2.87 -1.66 12.35
CA ASP A 3 1.41 -1.67 12.47
C ASP A 3 0.86 -2.52 11.33
N GLU A 4 0.00 -3.48 11.65
CA GLU A 4 -0.65 -4.39 10.68
C GLU A 4 -1.50 -3.65 9.63
N SER A 5 -1.60 -2.33 9.76
CA SER A 5 -2.31 -1.42 8.87
C SER A 5 -1.46 -0.76 7.78
N THR A 6 -0.15 -1.08 7.67
CA THR A 6 0.73 -0.46 6.67
C THR A 6 1.58 -1.45 5.87
N TYR A 7 1.77 -1.15 4.60
CA TYR A 7 2.53 -1.93 3.63
C TYR A 7 3.51 -1.05 2.86
N LYS A 8 4.53 -1.66 2.26
CA LYS A 8 5.53 -0.98 1.44
C LYS A 8 5.52 -1.55 0.03
N GLY A 9 5.51 -0.68 -0.96
CA GLY A 9 5.50 -1.06 -2.37
C GLY A 9 6.15 0.00 -3.25
N TRP A 10 6.65 -0.40 -4.42
CA TRP A 10 7.16 0.55 -5.41
C TRP A 10 6.01 1.35 -6.03
N SER A 11 6.15 2.67 -6.12
CA SER A 11 5.16 3.57 -6.71
C SER A 11 5.82 4.81 -7.32
N ASN A 12 5.02 5.59 -8.04
CA ASN A 12 5.36 6.92 -8.53
C ASN A 12 4.34 7.95 -8.02
N CYS A 13 4.80 9.11 -7.57
CA CYS A 13 3.92 10.21 -7.16
C CYS A 13 3.41 10.96 -8.39
N SER A 14 2.09 11.12 -8.49
CA SER A 14 1.40 11.86 -9.54
C SER A 14 1.71 13.37 -9.51
N GLU A 15 1.98 13.92 -8.33
CA GLU A 15 2.22 15.36 -8.13
C GLU A 15 3.68 15.79 -8.36
N CYS A 16 4.66 15.10 -7.75
CA CYS A 16 6.07 15.51 -7.83
C CYS A 16 6.95 14.63 -8.74
N GLY A 17 6.41 13.54 -9.27
CA GLY A 17 7.14 12.60 -10.14
C GLY A 17 8.21 11.76 -9.42
N TYR A 18 8.23 11.75 -8.09
CA TYR A 18 9.14 10.91 -7.31
C TYR A 18 8.79 9.42 -7.47
N GLU A 19 9.79 8.58 -7.70
CA GLU A 19 9.64 7.13 -7.93
C GLU A 19 10.50 6.36 -6.92
N ASP A 20 9.86 5.65 -5.99
CA ASP A 20 10.53 4.79 -5.00
C ASP A 20 9.52 3.92 -4.24
N ILE A 21 9.94 3.35 -3.11
CA ILE A 21 9.10 2.68 -2.13
C ILE A 21 8.24 3.69 -1.36
N PHE A 22 6.93 3.54 -1.47
CA PHE A 22 5.93 4.32 -0.75
C PHE A 22 5.38 3.51 0.43
N VAL A 23 4.76 4.21 1.38
CA VAL A 23 3.97 3.59 2.45
C VAL A 23 2.51 3.62 2.04
N PHE A 24 1.88 2.45 2.03
CA PHE A 24 0.47 2.25 1.75
C PHE A 24 -0.24 1.91 3.06
N SER A 25 -1.26 2.68 3.41
CA SER A 25 -2.05 2.47 4.62
C SER A 25 -3.42 1.93 4.26
N LEU A 26 -3.93 1.02 5.09
CA LEU A 26 -5.32 0.57 4.98
C LEU A 26 -6.26 1.77 5.22
N VAL A 27 -7.34 1.83 4.45
CA VAL A 27 -8.42 2.79 4.59
C VAL A 27 -9.43 2.24 5.60
N ASP A 28 -9.82 3.07 6.56
CA ASP A 28 -10.81 2.68 7.56
C ASP A 28 -12.17 2.39 6.92
N GLY A 29 -12.74 1.22 7.25
CA GLY A 29 -14.07 0.79 6.80
C GLY A 29 -14.07 -0.09 5.55
N GLU A 30 -12.90 -0.33 4.93
CA GLU A 30 -12.74 -1.31 3.86
C GLU A 30 -12.51 -2.73 4.41
N ASP A 31 -13.04 -3.74 3.72
CA ASP A 31 -12.83 -5.16 4.06
C ASP A 31 -11.64 -5.74 3.27
N TYR A 32 -10.51 -5.92 3.94
CA TYR A 32 -9.29 -6.50 3.38
C TYR A 32 -9.16 -8.02 3.57
N THR A 33 -10.19 -8.63 4.16
CA THR A 33 -10.24 -10.07 4.44
C THR A 33 -11.08 -10.85 3.43
N GLU A 34 -11.91 -10.16 2.66
CA GLU A 34 -12.78 -10.78 1.67
C GLU A 34 -12.00 -11.31 0.46
N GLU A 35 -12.14 -12.61 0.21
CA GLU A 35 -11.58 -13.28 -0.95
C GLU A 35 -12.45 -13.00 -2.19
N GLY A 36 -11.80 -12.71 -3.32
CA GLY A 36 -12.49 -12.53 -4.61
C GLY A 36 -12.61 -11.09 -5.09
N TYR A 37 -12.18 -10.10 -4.29
CA TYR A 37 -12.02 -8.74 -4.79
C TYR A 37 -10.87 -8.62 -5.80
N LEU A 38 -11.07 -7.76 -6.81
CA LEU A 38 -10.06 -7.47 -7.85
C LEU A 38 -8.95 -6.56 -7.33
N GLY A 39 -9.21 -5.82 -6.27
CA GLY A 39 -8.28 -4.89 -5.65
C GLY A 39 -8.91 -4.22 -4.45
N PHE A 40 -8.08 -3.50 -3.70
CA PHE A 40 -8.45 -2.80 -2.49
C PHE A 40 -7.92 -1.37 -2.55
N MET A 41 -8.64 -0.44 -1.92
CA MET A 41 -8.19 0.94 -1.79
C MET A 41 -7.13 1.05 -0.70
N PHE A 42 -6.11 1.88 -0.92
CA PHE A 42 -5.09 2.23 0.06
C PHE A 42 -4.83 3.72 -0.01
N ASP A 43 -4.40 4.31 1.10
CA ASP A 43 -3.79 5.65 1.07
C ASP A 43 -2.28 5.50 0.89
N ALA A 44 -1.74 6.06 -0.20
CA ALA A 44 -0.32 6.07 -0.49
C ALA A 44 0.26 7.46 -0.16
N THR A 45 1.28 7.50 0.69
CA THR A 45 1.97 8.75 1.03
C THR A 45 3.31 8.83 0.31
N CYS A 46 3.51 9.89 -0.47
CA CYS A 46 4.79 10.17 -1.12
C CYS A 46 5.84 10.60 -0.08
N PRO A 47 7.00 9.93 -0.01
CA PRO A 47 8.04 10.30 0.97
C PRO A 47 8.78 11.59 0.61
N ALA A 48 8.61 12.12 -0.61
CA ALA A 48 9.34 13.29 -1.10
C ALA A 48 8.55 14.60 -0.92
N CYS A 49 7.25 14.61 -1.23
CA CYS A 49 6.40 15.80 -1.13
C CYS A 49 5.27 15.68 -0.10
N GLU A 50 5.16 14.54 0.60
CA GLU A 50 4.12 14.25 1.59
C GLU A 50 2.69 14.27 1.03
N ASP A 51 2.54 14.32 -0.29
CA ASP A 51 1.25 14.16 -0.95
C ASP A 51 0.66 12.78 -0.64
N CYS A 52 -0.65 12.76 -0.40
CA CYS A 52 -1.37 11.57 -0.01
C CYS A 52 -2.53 11.36 -0.97
N GLU A 53 -2.50 10.24 -1.69
CA GLU A 53 -3.52 9.86 -2.66
C GLU A 53 -4.12 8.50 -2.34
N SER A 54 -5.43 8.37 -2.46
CA SER A 54 -6.09 7.07 -2.39
C SER A 54 -5.92 6.35 -3.73
N VAL A 55 -5.33 5.16 -3.69
CA VAL A 55 -4.96 4.37 -4.86
C VAL A 55 -5.61 2.99 -4.81
N LEU A 56 -6.01 2.48 -5.98
CA LEU A 56 -6.48 1.11 -6.13
C LEU A 56 -5.26 0.20 -6.31
N VAL A 57 -5.07 -0.71 -5.37
CA VAL A 57 -4.05 -1.76 -5.44
C VAL A 57 -4.72 -3.06 -5.85
N LEU A 58 -4.23 -3.72 -6.90
CA LEU A 58 -4.77 -5.01 -7.33
C LEU A 58 -4.54 -6.08 -6.26
N SER A 59 -5.45 -7.04 -6.16
CA SER A 59 -5.37 -8.10 -5.13
C SER A 59 -4.04 -8.87 -5.19
N GLU A 60 -3.54 -9.16 -6.39
CA GLU A 60 -2.22 -9.80 -6.59
C GLU A 60 -1.06 -8.94 -6.06
N GLN A 61 -1.12 -7.60 -6.24
CA GLN A 61 -0.11 -6.68 -5.72
C GLN A 61 -0.17 -6.60 -4.20
N PHE A 62 -1.38 -6.60 -3.64
CA PHE A 62 -1.58 -6.62 -2.20
C PHE A 62 -1.07 -7.92 -1.57
N ASP A 63 -1.31 -9.06 -2.20
CA ASP A 63 -0.78 -10.35 -1.77
C ASP A 63 0.76 -10.37 -1.74
N GLU A 64 1.40 -9.77 -2.74
CA GLU A 64 2.85 -9.63 -2.75
C GLU A 64 3.35 -8.70 -1.65
N MET A 65 2.69 -7.55 -1.42
CA MET A 65 3.02 -6.66 -0.30
C MET A 65 2.90 -7.36 1.06
N LYS A 66 1.85 -8.17 1.27
CA LYS A 66 1.70 -9.00 2.47
C LYS A 66 2.86 -9.99 2.61
N ARG A 67 3.21 -10.69 1.54
CA ARG A 67 4.33 -11.66 1.53
C ARG A 67 5.66 -10.99 1.91
N LEU A 68 5.96 -9.84 1.32
CA LEU A 68 7.19 -9.09 1.60
C LEU A 68 7.23 -8.58 3.05
N ALA A 69 6.11 -8.10 3.57
CA ALA A 69 6.00 -7.67 4.96
C ALA A 69 6.25 -8.83 5.94
N GLU A 70 5.73 -10.03 5.66
CA GLU A 70 5.98 -11.24 6.47
C GLU A 70 7.44 -11.70 6.40
N MET A 71 8.09 -11.58 5.25
CA MET A 71 9.51 -11.89 5.10
C MET A 71 10.39 -10.91 5.89
N ALA A 72 10.06 -9.62 5.91
CA ALA A 72 10.82 -8.60 6.61
C ALA A 72 10.72 -8.69 8.15
N LYS A 73 9.76 -9.45 8.69
CA LYS A 73 9.62 -9.73 10.13
C LYS A 73 10.56 -10.84 10.64
N ARG A 74 11.18 -11.62 9.74
CA ARG A 74 12.06 -12.75 10.06
C ARG A 74 13.53 -12.34 10.15
#